data_AF-A0A9W3H496-F1
#
_entry.id   AF-A0A9W3H496-F1
#
_cell.length_a   1.000
_cell.length_b   1.000
_cell.length_c   1.000
_cell.angle_alpha   90.00
_cell.angle_beta   90.00
_cell.angle_gamma   90.00
#
_symmetry.space_group_name_H-M   'P 1'
#
loop_
_entity.id
_entity.type
_entity.pdbx_description
1 polymer ?
#
loop_
_entity_poly.entity_id
_entity_poly.type
_entity_poly.pdbx_seq_one_letter_code
_entity_poly.pdbx_strand_id
1 'polypeptide(L)'
;MLRSIFCSAFGLLGGIYCLSVSGTALRIGPKCLMNDTWDYHFKETLGSYLYNRTQWSLCVQPPGIVYWNVTLFSLLVAASCLEILLCGLQLVNATIGVFCGDCRKKEGAPH
;
A
#
# COMPACT_ATOMS: atom_id res chain seq x y z
N MET A 1 -14.05 -21.50 -7.74
CA MET A 1 -14.04 -20.09 -8.17
C MET A 1 -14.33 -19.13 -7.03
N LEU A 2 -15.45 -19.29 -6.29
CA LEU A 2 -15.82 -18.39 -5.17
C LEU A 2 -14.74 -18.20 -4.09
N ARG A 3 -14.05 -19.27 -3.65
CA ARG A 3 -12.96 -19.15 -2.65
C ARG A 3 -11.83 -18.22 -3.12
N SER A 4 -11.46 -18.27 -4.40
CA SER A 4 -10.44 -17.38 -4.97
C SER A 4 -10.93 -15.94 -4.99
N ILE A 5 -12.20 -15.70 -5.34
CA ILE A 5 -12.81 -14.37 -5.35
C ILE A 5 -12.80 -13.76 -3.94
N PHE A 6 -13.21 -14.54 -2.92
CA PHE A 6 -13.18 -14.09 -1.53
C PHE A 6 -11.75 -13.78 -1.07
N CYS A 7 -10.77 -14.65 -1.34
CA CYS A 7 -9.37 -14.39 -1.00
C CYS A 7 -8.84 -13.12 -1.67
N SER A 8 -9.08 -12.92 -2.98
CA SER A 8 -8.66 -11.71 -3.69
C SER A 8 -9.36 -10.45 -3.18
N ALA A 9 -10.63 -10.54 -2.77
CA ALA A 9 -11.35 -9.42 -2.17
C ALA A 9 -10.76 -9.02 -0.79
N PHE A 10 -10.45 -10.00 0.07
CA PHE A 10 -9.77 -9.73 1.33
C PHE A 10 -8.36 -9.16 1.12
N GLY A 11 -7.61 -9.66 0.14
CA GLY A 11 -6.31 -9.10 -0.25
C GLY A 11 -6.42 -7.66 -0.72
N LEU A 12 -7.43 -7.32 -1.54
CA LEU A 12 -7.68 -5.92 -1.93
C LEU A 12 -7.96 -5.01 -0.75
N LEU A 13 -8.82 -5.44 0.19
CA LEU A 13 -9.13 -4.66 1.39
C LEU A 13 -7.88 -4.47 2.27
N GLY A 14 -7.09 -5.53 2.46
CA GLY A 14 -5.83 -5.49 3.20
C GLY A 14 -4.80 -4.57 2.55
N GLY A 15 -4.64 -4.69 1.23
CA GLY A 15 -3.76 -3.84 0.43
C GLY A 15 -4.14 -2.37 0.50
N ILE A 16 -5.43 -2.02 0.37
CA ILE A 16 -5.91 -0.63 0.47
C ILE A 16 -5.66 -0.07 1.87
N TYR A 17 -5.93 -0.85 2.92
CA TYR A 17 -5.66 -0.44 4.29
C TYR A 17 -4.16 -0.19 4.52
N CYS A 18 -3.32 -1.14 4.10
CA CYS A 18 -1.87 -1.05 4.22
C CYS A 18 -1.33 0.17 3.47
N LEU A 19 -1.78 0.40 2.22
CA LEU A 19 -1.40 1.55 1.40
C LEU A 19 -1.76 2.88 2.07
N SER A 20 -2.96 2.96 2.64
CA SER A 20 -3.44 4.17 3.32
C SER A 20 -2.58 4.47 4.55
N VAL A 21 -2.38 3.48 5.43
CA VAL A 21 -1.62 3.65 6.67
C VAL A 21 -0.14 3.95 6.37
N SER A 22 0.49 3.19 5.48
CA SER A 22 1.90 3.38 5.12
C SER A 22 2.14 4.70 4.40
N GLY A 23 1.23 5.12 3.52
CA GLY A 23 1.28 6.44 2.87
C GLY A 23 1.15 7.58 3.86
N THR A 24 0.19 7.51 4.80
CA THR A 24 0.06 8.51 5.87
C THR A 24 1.30 8.55 6.77
N ALA A 25 1.84 7.40 7.17
CA ALA A 25 3.05 7.31 7.97
C ALA A 25 4.25 7.96 7.26
N LEU A 26 4.40 7.73 5.96
CA LEU A 26 5.46 8.33 5.15
C LEU A 26 5.29 9.85 5.01
N ARG A 27 4.05 10.35 4.95
CA ARG A 27 3.76 11.80 4.89
C ARG A 27 4.05 12.52 6.20
N ILE A 28 3.70 11.91 7.33
CA ILE A 28 3.92 12.48 8.67
C ILE A 28 5.40 12.40 9.07
N GLY A 29 6.08 11.31 8.69
CA GLY A 29 7.46 11.01 9.07
C GLY A 29 7.59 10.50 10.52
N PRO A 30 8.81 10.13 10.94
CA PRO A 30 9.05 9.65 12.30
C PRO A 30 9.02 10.78 13.33
N LYS A 31 8.67 10.44 14.57
CA LYS A 31 8.95 11.30 15.72
C LYS A 31 10.45 11.28 16.00
N CYS A 32 11.06 12.45 16.07
CA CYS A 32 12.49 12.56 16.36
C CYS A 32 12.80 13.80 17.19
N LEU A 33 14.00 13.83 17.76
CA LEU A 33 14.55 14.98 18.48
C LEU A 33 15.18 15.95 17.49
N MET A 34 14.64 17.17 17.45
CA MET A 34 15.21 18.31 16.71
C MET A 34 15.17 19.53 17.63
N ASN A 35 16.30 20.23 17.78
CA ASN A 35 16.44 21.40 18.67
C ASN A 35 15.87 21.16 20.09
N ASP A 36 16.23 20.04 20.72
CA ASP A 36 15.76 19.61 22.06
C ASP A 36 14.24 19.35 22.19
N THR A 37 13.50 19.31 21.08
CA THR A 37 12.05 19.01 21.08
C THR A 37 11.72 17.71 20.34
N TRP A 38 10.95 16.85 21.00
CA TRP A 38 10.48 15.56 20.46
C TRP A 38 9.14 15.72 19.75
N ASP A 39 9.14 15.80 18.43
CA ASP A 39 7.92 15.99 17.66
C ASP A 39 8.00 15.37 16.25
N TYR A 40 6.89 15.44 15.52
CA TYR A 40 6.76 15.07 14.11
C TYR A 40 7.10 16.27 13.21
N HIS A 41 8.37 16.63 13.20
CA HIS A 41 8.88 17.81 12.46
C HIS A 41 8.59 17.78 10.96
N PHE A 42 8.38 16.59 10.38
CA PHE A 42 8.11 16.43 8.95
C PHE A 42 6.63 16.53 8.56
N LYS A 43 5.71 16.54 9.53
CA LYS A 43 4.27 16.54 9.27
C LYS A 43 3.81 17.71 8.39
N GLU A 44 4.36 18.90 8.66
CA GLU A 44 4.02 20.14 7.93
C GLU A 44 4.81 20.29 6.61
N THR A 45 5.82 19.45 6.38
CA THR A 45 6.68 19.54 5.17
C THR A 45 6.04 18.96 3.92
N LEU A 46 4.80 18.44 4.01
CA LEU A 46 4.07 17.81 2.89
C LEU A 46 4.93 16.77 2.14
N GLY A 47 5.78 16.03 2.86
CA GLY A 47 6.66 15.00 2.29
C GLY A 47 7.91 15.51 1.56
N SER A 48 8.28 16.79 1.69
CA SER A 48 9.51 17.34 1.10
C SER A 48 10.77 16.56 1.49
N TYR A 49 10.81 16.05 2.73
CA TYR A 49 11.94 15.27 3.25
C TYR A 49 12.15 13.93 2.53
N LEU A 50 11.16 13.41 1.81
CA LEU A 50 11.31 12.18 1.02
C LEU A 50 12.25 12.39 -0.17
N TYR A 51 12.24 13.60 -0.74
CA TYR A 51 13.09 13.98 -1.86
C TYR A 51 14.41 14.61 -1.40
N ASN A 52 14.37 15.37 -0.30
CA ASN A 52 15.53 16.08 0.20
C ASN A 52 16.22 15.34 1.36
N ARG A 53 17.25 14.57 1.02
CA ARG A 53 18.04 13.79 2.00
C ARG A 53 18.79 14.65 3.01
N THR A 54 19.03 15.95 2.74
CA THR A 54 19.69 16.83 3.72
C THR A 54 18.82 17.10 4.94
N GLN A 55 17.49 16.93 4.82
CA GLN A 55 16.57 17.10 5.95
C GLN A 55 16.64 15.94 6.94
N TRP A 56 17.27 14.82 6.58
CA TRP A 56 17.34 13.65 7.44
C TRP A 56 18.33 13.81 8.58
N SER A 57 19.37 14.63 8.39
CA SER A 57 20.34 14.99 9.43
C SER A 57 19.80 16.01 10.44
N LEU A 58 18.59 16.55 10.23
CA LEU A 58 17.94 17.43 11.21
C LEU A 58 17.47 16.66 12.45
N CYS A 59 17.16 15.36 12.31
CA CYS A 59 16.86 14.49 13.43
C CYS A 59 18.16 14.04 14.08
N VAL A 60 18.40 14.51 15.31
CA VAL A 60 19.60 14.16 16.08
C VAL A 60 19.46 12.78 16.72
N GLN A 61 18.28 12.48 17.26
CA GLN A 61 18.01 11.21 17.93
C GLN A 61 16.58 10.71 17.63
N PRO A 62 16.38 9.39 17.44
CA PRO A 62 17.38 8.34 17.30
C PRO A 62 18.15 8.39 15.97
N PRO A 63 19.43 7.97 15.94
CA PRO A 63 20.23 8.01 14.72
C PRO A 63 19.66 7.08 13.65
N GLY A 64 19.57 7.57 12.42
CA GLY A 64 19.09 6.78 11.27
C GLY A 64 17.59 6.49 11.25
N ILE A 65 16.79 7.06 12.18
CA ILE A 65 15.35 6.79 12.26
C ILE A 65 14.59 7.19 11.00
N VAL A 66 14.98 8.30 10.37
CA VAL A 66 14.35 8.80 9.14
C VAL A 66 14.57 7.83 8.00
N TYR A 67 15.80 7.35 7.82
CA TYR A 67 16.10 6.36 6.79
C TYR A 67 15.34 5.06 7.01
N TRP A 68 15.30 4.56 8.25
CA TRP A 68 14.58 3.34 8.60
C TRP A 68 13.07 3.47 8.30
N ASN A 69 12.45 4.55 8.80
CA ASN A 69 11.03 4.82 8.62
C ASN A 69 10.66 4.94 7.13
N VAL A 70 11.42 5.73 6.38
CA VAL A 70 11.19 5.91 4.93
C VAL A 70 11.35 4.59 4.18
N THR A 71 12.40 3.83 4.45
CA THR A 71 12.64 2.54 3.78
C THR A 71 11.51 1.56 4.05
N LEU A 72 11.15 1.36 5.32
CA LEU A 72 10.12 0.41 5.73
C LEU A 72 8.76 0.75 5.12
N PHE A 73 8.31 2.01 5.23
CA PHE A 73 7.01 2.40 4.70
C PHE A 73 6.99 2.47 3.18
N SER A 74 8.11 2.79 2.52
CA SER A 74 8.19 2.72 1.05
C SER A 74 8.05 1.28 0.54
N LEU A 75 8.64 0.30 1.23
CA LEU A 75 8.48 -1.12 0.90
C LEU A 75 7.03 -1.58 1.09
N LEU A 76 6.36 -1.14 2.17
CA LEU A 76 4.95 -1.45 2.41
C LEU A 76 4.04 -0.83 1.34
N VAL A 77 4.28 0.41 0.93
CA VAL A 77 3.57 1.06 -0.18
C VAL A 77 3.76 0.27 -1.48
N ALA A 78 5.00 -0.09 -1.81
CA ALA A 78 5.28 -0.87 -3.03
C ALA A 78 4.59 -2.25 -2.99
N ALA A 79 4.67 -2.96 -1.86
CA ALA A 79 4.05 -4.27 -1.69
C ALA A 79 2.52 -4.21 -1.77
N SER A 80 1.90 -3.23 -1.10
CA SER A 80 0.44 -3.04 -1.14
C SER A 80 -0.06 -2.64 -2.52
N CYS A 81 0.66 -1.77 -3.25
CA CYS A 81 0.35 -1.48 -4.66
C CYS A 81 0.41 -2.74 -5.52
N LEU A 82 1.44 -3.58 -5.36
CA LEU A 82 1.55 -4.83 -6.10
C LEU A 82 0.41 -5.80 -5.77
N GLU A 83 0.06 -5.94 -4.49
CA GLU A 83 -1.07 -6.76 -4.04
C GLU A 83 -2.39 -6.27 -4.66
N ILE A 84 -2.68 -4.97 -4.61
CA ILE A 84 -3.89 -4.38 -5.20
C ILE A 84 -3.94 -4.66 -6.71
N LEU A 85 -2.82 -4.50 -7.42
CA LEU A 85 -2.76 -4.76 -8.86
C LEU A 85 -3.03 -6.24 -9.17
N LEU A 86 -2.35 -7.16 -8.48
CA LEU A 86 -2.49 -8.60 -8.72
C LEU A 86 -3.88 -9.11 -8.35
N CYS A 87 -4.39 -8.76 -7.17
CA CYS A 87 -5.73 -9.15 -6.73
C CYS A 87 -6.83 -8.47 -7.56
N GLY A 88 -6.63 -7.22 -7.99
CA GLY A 88 -7.54 -6.50 -8.87
C GLY A 88 -7.67 -7.16 -10.25
N LEU A 89 -6.56 -7.52 -10.88
CA LEU A 89 -6.56 -8.23 -12.16
C LEU A 89 -7.22 -9.61 -12.05
N GLN A 90 -6.95 -10.35 -10.97
CA GLN A 90 -7.62 -11.63 -10.71
C GLN A 90 -9.12 -11.47 -10.56
N LEU A 91 -9.57 -10.43 -9.86
CA LEU A 91 -10.98 -10.16 -9.65
C LEU A 91 -11.68 -9.80 -10.97
N VAL A 92 -11.06 -8.95 -11.80
CA VAL A 92 -11.59 -8.59 -13.14
C VAL A 92 -11.69 -9.81 -14.05
N ASN A 93 -10.64 -10.64 -14.10
CA ASN A 93 -10.66 -11.85 -14.93
C ASN A 93 -11.70 -12.86 -14.43
N ALA A 94 -11.84 -13.00 -13.10
CA ALA A 94 -12.85 -13.86 -12.51
C ALA A 94 -14.28 -13.37 -12.80
N THR A 95 -14.54 -12.05 -12.71
CA THR A 95 -15.86 -11.49 -13.00
C THR A 95 -16.21 -11.64 -14.49
N ILE A 96 -15.29 -11.34 -15.41
CA ILE A 96 -15.50 -11.59 -16.85
C ILE A 96 -15.78 -13.08 -17.10
N GLY A 97 -15.03 -13.98 -16.47
CA GLY A 97 -15.25 -15.42 -16.58
C GLY A 97 -16.61 -15.88 -16.07
N VAL A 98 -17.14 -15.26 -15.01
CA VAL A 98 -18.50 -15.54 -14.51
C VAL A 98 -19.56 -14.95 -15.44
N PHE A 99 -19.46 -13.66 -15.80
CA PHE A 99 -20.46 -12.99 -16.63
C PHE A 99 -20.49 -13.48 -18.09
N CYS A 100 -19.33 -13.76 -18.70
CA CYS A 100 -19.26 -14.32 -20.06
C CYS A 100 -19.34 -15.86 -20.09
N GLY A 101 -19.06 -16.54 -18.98
CA GLY A 101 -19.12 -18.00 -18.88
C GLY A 101 -20.54 -18.54 -18.63
N ASP A 102 -21.38 -17.82 -17.89
CA ASP A 102 -22.77 -18.22 -17.64
C ASP A 102 -23.63 -18.16 -18.93
N CYS A 103 -23.32 -17.28 -19.87
CA CYS A 103 -24.03 -17.18 -21.15
C CYS A 103 -23.69 -18.31 -22.14
N ARG A 104 -22.59 -19.05 -21.96
CA ARG A 104 -22.21 -20.18 -22.83
C ARG A 104 -22.80 -21.53 -22.41
N LYS A 105 -23.64 -21.58 -21.37
CA LYS A 105 -24.35 -22.80 -20.93
C LYS A 105 -25.77 -22.94 -21.48
N LYS A 106 -26.15 -22.14 -22.49
CA LYS A 106 -27.48 -22.22 -23.13
C LYS A 106 -27.49 -22.59 -24.62
N GLU A 107 -26.35 -23.00 -25.19
CA GLU A 107 -26.32 -23.58 -26.55
C GLU A 107 -25.43 -24.83 -26.56
N GLY A 108 -26.05 -26.01 -26.36
CA GLY A 108 -25.41 -27.30 -26.55
C GLY A 108 -25.75 -28.39 -25.53
N ALA A 109 -27.02 -28.79 -25.40
CA ALA A 109 -27.31 -30.22 -25.30
C ALA A 109 -27.41 -30.72 -26.77
N PRO A 110 -26.81 -31.85 -27.18
CA PRO A 110 -27.06 -33.18 -26.61
C PRO A 110 -25.83 -34.13 -26.51
N HIS A 111 -26.09 -35.27 -25.84
CA HIS A 111 -25.28 -36.48 -25.60
C HIS A 111 -24.31 -36.47 -24.42
#